data_AF-A0A947IJZ3-F1
#
_entry.id   AF-A0A947IJZ3-F1
#
_cell.length_a   1.000
_cell.length_b   1.000
_cell.length_c   1.000
_cell.angle_alpha   90.00
_cell.angle_beta   90.00
_cell.angle_gamma   90.00
#
_symmetry.space_group_name_H-M   'P 1'
#
loop_
_entity.id
_entity.type
_entity.pdbx_description
1 polymer ?
#
loop_
_entity_poly.entity_id
_entity_poly.type
_entity_poly.pdbx_seq_one_letter_code
_entity_poly.pdbx_strand_id
1 'polypeptide(L)'
;MKKSVLLLAVSLLGACAITSNANETSIEKAASFSTNRLAQVETKKFNTTSTKDPVIALLSKRQAWCLLPEAERLQVDTILQAQSNNASILQRIILSSCAPETNAQQSQELLKSVDRQQLSEAERSLLMLIDATNRSLIHAQKERDTLSSKLRQTIDGISDIETQINKDAAPQPRGQQ
;
A
#
# COMPACT_ATOMS: atom_id res chain seq x y z
N MET A 1 -12.19 -52.89 -6.82
CA MET A 1 -11.44 -52.72 -8.09
C MET A 1 -10.50 -51.54 -7.93
N LYS A 2 -9.19 -51.81 -8.02
CA LYS A 2 -8.10 -50.83 -7.92
C LYS A 2 -8.06 -50.00 -9.20
N LYS A 3 -7.92 -48.67 -9.10
CA LYS A 3 -7.33 -47.86 -10.16
C LYS A 3 -6.24 -46.98 -9.56
N SER A 4 -5.04 -47.31 -10.02
CA SER A 4 -3.75 -46.76 -9.66
C SER A 4 -3.38 -45.61 -10.61
N VAL A 5 -2.62 -44.64 -10.07
CA VAL A 5 -1.47 -43.95 -10.68
C VAL A 5 -1.76 -42.93 -11.80
N LEU A 6 -1.41 -41.66 -11.57
CA LEU A 6 -0.16 -41.10 -12.13
C LEU A 6 0.22 -39.76 -11.47
N LEU A 7 1.40 -39.76 -10.83
CA LEU A 7 2.20 -38.61 -10.45
C LEU A 7 2.82 -37.98 -11.70
N LEU A 8 2.84 -36.65 -11.79
CA LEU A 8 3.82 -35.93 -12.60
C LEU A 8 4.31 -34.70 -11.83
N ALA A 9 5.48 -34.90 -11.21
CA ALA A 9 6.34 -33.85 -10.69
C ALA A 9 7.02 -33.14 -11.86
N VAL A 10 6.97 -31.81 -11.89
CA VAL A 10 7.81 -30.99 -12.77
C VAL A 10 8.72 -30.17 -11.85
N SER A 11 9.91 -30.72 -11.63
CA SER A 11 11.07 -30.02 -11.08
C SER A 11 12.04 -29.77 -12.24
N LEU A 12 12.24 -28.50 -12.61
CA LEU A 12 13.41 -28.05 -13.36
C LEU A 12 14.09 -26.99 -12.49
N LEU A 13 15.21 -27.31 -11.82
CA LEU A 13 16.59 -27.24 -12.32
C LEU A 13 16.99 -25.83 -12.78
N GLY A 14 17.74 -25.15 -11.91
CA GLY A 14 18.44 -23.90 -12.17
C GLY A 14 19.55 -23.70 -11.14
N ALA A 15 20.62 -24.49 -11.28
CA ALA A 15 21.86 -24.36 -10.53
C ALA A 15 22.78 -23.35 -11.24
N CYS A 16 23.26 -22.35 -10.52
CA CYS A 16 24.52 -21.66 -10.82
C CYS A 16 25.31 -21.56 -9.52
N ALA A 17 26.27 -22.47 -9.37
CA ALA A 17 27.36 -22.36 -8.42
C ALA A 17 28.54 -21.71 -9.14
N ILE A 18 29.13 -20.67 -8.54
CA ILE A 18 30.54 -20.31 -8.77
C ILE A 18 31.15 -20.11 -7.40
N THR A 19 31.90 -21.12 -6.96
CA THR A 19 32.93 -20.99 -5.94
C THR A 19 34.25 -20.76 -6.66
N SER A 20 35.02 -19.75 -6.24
CA SER A 20 36.45 -19.73 -6.49
C SER A 20 37.12 -19.10 -5.28
N ASN A 21 37.78 -19.96 -4.51
CA ASN A 21 38.71 -19.62 -3.46
C ASN A 21 39.99 -20.35 -3.84
N ALA A 22 41.06 -19.62 -4.19
CA ALA A 22 42.41 -20.15 -4.25
C ALA A 22 43.37 -19.03 -3.84
N ASN A 23 44.25 -19.41 -2.94
CA ASN A 23 45.09 -18.62 -2.06
C ASN A 23 46.54 -19.04 -2.33
N GLU A 24 47.47 -18.08 -2.52
CA GLU A 24 48.94 -18.20 -2.32
C GLU A 24 49.55 -16.81 -2.69
N THR A 25 49.88 -15.92 -1.74
CA THR A 25 51.21 -15.70 -1.09
C THR A 25 52.38 -15.53 -2.08
N SER A 26 53.25 -14.52 -2.06
CA SER A 26 53.67 -13.45 -1.14
C SER A 26 54.78 -12.64 -1.89
N ILE A 27 55.05 -11.33 -1.71
CA ILE A 27 55.93 -10.69 -0.71
C ILE A 27 56.17 -9.19 -1.09
N GLU A 28 56.08 -8.30 -0.09
CA GLU A 28 56.67 -6.94 0.13
C GLU A 28 56.37 -5.76 -0.84
N LYS A 29 56.20 -4.48 -0.42
CA LYS A 29 56.53 -3.78 0.85
C LYS A 29 55.80 -2.43 0.98
N ALA A 30 55.51 -2.08 2.24
CA ALA A 30 55.45 -0.75 2.86
C ALA A 30 54.42 0.31 2.40
N ALA A 31 53.37 0.51 3.20
CA ALA A 31 53.32 1.65 4.14
C ALA A 31 52.13 1.50 5.10
N SER A 32 52.46 1.41 6.38
CA SER A 32 51.57 1.35 7.52
C SER A 32 50.96 2.72 7.86
N PHE A 33 49.64 2.80 8.00
CA PHE A 33 49.01 3.72 8.95
C PHE A 33 47.92 2.98 9.71
N SER A 34 48.24 2.65 10.96
CA SER A 34 47.37 1.98 11.90
C SER A 34 46.79 3.02 12.84
N THR A 35 45.48 3.21 12.77
CA THR A 35 44.68 3.68 13.90
C THR A 35 43.44 2.79 13.99
N ASN A 36 43.57 1.77 14.84
CA ASN A 36 42.44 1.03 15.41
C ASN A 36 41.53 2.00 16.18
N ARG A 37 40.26 2.09 15.81
CA ARG A 37 39.19 2.32 16.81
C ARG A 37 37.79 2.01 16.26
N LEU A 38 37.29 0.86 16.68
CA LEU A 38 35.92 0.64 17.16
C LEU A 38 34.79 1.35 16.39
N ALA A 39 34.33 0.71 15.32
CA ALA A 39 32.91 0.57 15.09
C ALA A 39 32.68 -0.86 14.63
N GLN A 40 32.66 -1.77 15.61
CA GLN A 40 31.87 -2.98 15.49
C GLN A 40 30.50 -2.52 15.00
N VAL A 41 30.22 -2.74 13.72
CA VAL A 41 28.85 -2.82 13.25
C VAL A 41 28.33 -4.07 13.96
N GLU A 42 27.83 -3.86 15.18
CA GLU A 42 26.89 -4.77 15.79
C GLU A 42 25.80 -4.95 14.74
N THR A 43 25.88 -6.07 14.03
CA THR A 43 24.71 -6.79 13.58
C THR A 43 23.86 -6.98 14.83
N LYS A 44 23.09 -5.96 15.17
CA LYS A 44 22.07 -6.02 16.20
C LYS A 44 21.11 -7.04 15.64
N LYS A 45 21.30 -8.30 16.04
CA LYS A 45 20.37 -9.39 15.83
C LYS A 45 19.02 -8.80 16.19
N PHE A 46 18.19 -8.56 15.18
CA PHE A 46 16.80 -8.24 15.38
C PHE A 46 16.24 -9.53 15.95
N ASN A 47 16.33 -9.65 17.27
CA ASN A 47 15.86 -10.80 18.02
C ASN A 47 14.37 -10.90 17.71
N THR A 48 14.04 -11.82 16.81
CA THR A 48 12.70 -12.31 16.53
C THR A 48 12.24 -13.10 17.75
N THR A 49 12.02 -12.40 18.86
CA THR A 49 11.44 -12.96 20.08
C THR A 49 10.53 -11.93 20.72
N SER A 50 9.34 -11.75 20.15
CA SER A 50 8.10 -11.66 20.92
C SER A 50 6.90 -11.64 19.95
N THR A 51 6.45 -12.81 19.53
CA THR A 51 5.08 -13.01 19.00
C THR A 51 4.01 -12.84 20.09
N LYS A 52 4.38 -12.35 21.29
CA LYS A 52 3.47 -12.14 22.42
C LYS A 52 2.88 -10.73 22.48
N ASP A 53 3.47 -9.76 21.78
CA ASP A 53 2.89 -8.41 21.75
C ASP A 53 1.74 -8.37 20.71
N PRO A 54 0.49 -8.17 21.14
CA PRO A 54 -0.68 -8.19 20.26
C PRO A 54 -0.63 -7.08 19.20
N VAL A 55 0.02 -5.95 19.48
CA VAL A 55 0.18 -4.85 18.52
C VAL A 55 1.16 -5.25 17.42
N ILE A 56 2.32 -5.82 17.79
CA ILE A 56 3.32 -6.28 16.82
C ILE A 56 2.72 -7.37 15.92
N ALA A 57 1.93 -8.28 16.48
CA ALA A 57 1.26 -9.34 15.72
C ALA A 57 0.28 -8.75 14.68
N LEU A 58 -0.53 -7.77 15.07
CA LEU A 58 -1.48 -7.10 14.16
C LEU A 58 -0.77 -6.32 13.05
N LEU A 59 0.28 -5.57 13.38
CA LEU A 59 1.05 -4.81 12.39
C LEU A 59 1.79 -5.73 11.42
N SER A 60 2.36 -6.83 11.93
CA SER A 60 3.01 -7.85 11.08
C SER A 60 2.00 -8.51 10.15
N LYS A 61 0.79 -8.81 10.63
CA LYS A 61 -0.30 -9.35 9.80
C LYS A 61 -0.70 -8.36 8.71
N ARG A 62 -0.88 -7.09 9.04
CA ARG A 62 -1.15 -6.02 8.06
C ARG A 62 -0.06 -5.97 7.00
N GLN A 63 1.20 -5.91 7.42
CA GLN A 63 2.34 -5.86 6.51
C GLN A 63 2.36 -7.06 5.57
N ALA A 64 2.17 -8.28 6.10
CA ALA A 64 2.14 -9.50 5.29
C ALA A 64 1.07 -9.43 4.20
N TRP A 65 -0.10 -8.90 4.50
CA TRP A 65 -1.16 -8.73 3.50
C TRP A 65 -0.87 -7.63 2.48
N CYS A 66 -0.25 -6.54 2.90
CA CYS A 66 0.09 -5.46 1.97
C CYS A 66 1.21 -5.84 1.00
N LEU A 67 1.99 -6.88 1.31
CA LEU A 67 2.99 -7.46 0.42
C LEU A 67 2.39 -8.39 -0.64
N LEU A 68 1.14 -8.82 -0.49
CA LEU A 68 0.48 -9.68 -1.47
C LEU A 68 0.13 -8.88 -2.74
N PRO A 69 0.25 -9.50 -3.93
CA PRO A 69 -0.27 -8.94 -5.17
C PRO A 69 -1.75 -8.56 -5.06
N GLU A 70 -2.17 -7.53 -5.81
CA GLU A 70 -3.56 -7.03 -5.76
C GLU A 70 -4.60 -8.11 -6.07
N ALA A 71 -4.35 -8.94 -7.08
CA ALA A 71 -5.24 -10.05 -7.43
C ALA A 71 -5.44 -11.04 -6.26
N GLU A 72 -4.39 -11.35 -5.51
CA GLU A 72 -4.46 -12.22 -4.33
C GLU A 72 -5.22 -11.54 -3.19
N ARG A 73 -4.98 -10.25 -2.97
CA ARG A 73 -5.74 -9.47 -1.97
C ARG A 73 -7.24 -9.46 -2.29
N LEU A 74 -7.64 -9.29 -3.55
CA LEU A 74 -9.05 -9.33 -3.96
C LEU A 74 -9.68 -10.71 -3.75
N GLN A 75 -8.93 -11.78 -4.01
CA GLN A 75 -9.39 -13.14 -3.71
C GLN A 75 -9.60 -13.34 -2.21
N VAL A 76 -8.66 -12.87 -1.37
CA VAL A 76 -8.78 -12.93 0.09
C VAL A 76 -9.99 -12.13 0.57
N ASP A 77 -10.24 -10.91 0.06
CA ASP A 77 -11.42 -10.12 0.44
C ASP A 77 -12.72 -10.87 0.10
N THR A 78 -12.77 -11.49 -1.08
CA THR A 78 -13.94 -12.28 -1.52
C THR A 78 -14.24 -13.43 -0.56
N ILE A 79 -13.21 -14.17 -0.13
CA ILE A 79 -13.33 -15.28 0.83
C ILE A 79 -13.80 -14.75 2.19
N LEU A 80 -13.25 -13.63 2.66
CA LEU A 80 -13.62 -13.04 3.95
C LEU A 80 -15.03 -12.47 3.95
N GLN A 81 -15.49 -11.93 2.81
CA GLN A 81 -16.83 -11.39 2.64
C GLN A 81 -17.89 -12.48 2.81
N ALA A 82 -17.61 -13.71 2.36
CA ALA A 82 -18.52 -14.84 2.51
C ALA A 82 -18.71 -15.30 3.96
N GLN A 83 -17.80 -14.96 4.88
CA GLN A 83 -17.81 -15.45 6.26
C GLN A 83 -18.51 -14.54 7.27
N SER A 84 -18.79 -13.27 6.89
CA SER A 84 -19.55 -12.20 7.58
C SER A 84 -19.46 -12.07 9.12
N ASN A 85 -18.52 -12.73 9.79
CA ASN A 85 -18.32 -12.70 11.23
C ASN A 85 -17.40 -11.54 11.63
N ASN A 86 -17.38 -11.21 12.92
CA ASN A 86 -16.63 -10.06 13.42
C ASN A 86 -15.12 -10.16 13.12
N ALA A 87 -14.56 -11.37 13.18
CA ALA A 87 -13.17 -11.62 12.85
C ALA A 87 -12.88 -11.41 11.35
N SER A 88 -13.78 -11.83 10.46
CA SER A 88 -13.63 -11.61 9.03
C SER A 88 -13.81 -10.14 8.67
N ILE A 89 -14.70 -9.41 9.34
CA ILE A 89 -14.85 -7.96 9.18
C ILE A 89 -13.57 -7.23 9.60
N LEU A 90 -13.01 -7.53 10.79
CA LEU A 90 -11.74 -6.96 11.25
C LEU A 90 -10.61 -7.24 10.24
N GLN A 91 -10.56 -8.46 9.72
CA GLN A 91 -9.64 -8.85 8.68
C GLN A 91 -9.84 -8.03 7.40
N ARG A 92 -11.07 -7.85 6.93
CA ARG A 92 -11.33 -7.00 5.75
C ARG A 92 -10.92 -5.54 5.99
N ILE A 93 -11.09 -5.01 7.20
CA ILE A 93 -10.61 -3.67 7.56
C ILE A 93 -9.07 -3.60 7.43
N ILE A 94 -8.35 -4.56 8.03
CA ILE A 94 -6.88 -4.61 7.93
C ILE A 94 -6.43 -4.73 6.47
N LEU A 95 -7.09 -5.56 5.66
CA LEU A 95 -6.79 -5.72 4.24
C LEU A 95 -7.02 -4.43 3.44
N SER A 96 -8.16 -3.77 3.65
CA SER A 96 -8.50 -2.49 3.00
C SER A 96 -7.48 -1.40 3.30
N SER A 97 -6.87 -1.43 4.49
CA SER A 97 -5.85 -0.46 4.92
C SER A 97 -4.52 -0.54 4.15
N CYS A 98 -4.34 -1.54 3.28
CA CYS A 98 -3.17 -1.67 2.42
C CYS A 98 -3.19 -0.72 1.21
N ALA A 99 -4.36 -0.19 0.84
CA ALA A 99 -4.50 0.81 -0.22
C ALA A 99 -5.51 1.88 0.23
N PRO A 100 -5.15 2.71 1.22
CA PRO A 100 -6.12 3.58 1.89
C PRO A 100 -6.67 4.68 0.95
N GLU A 101 -5.88 5.13 -0.03
CA GLU A 101 -6.34 6.12 -1.02
C GLU A 101 -7.54 5.65 -1.85
N THR A 102 -7.58 4.38 -2.23
CA THR A 102 -8.69 3.82 -3.01
C THR A 102 -9.80 3.25 -2.13
N ASN A 103 -9.45 2.77 -0.93
CA ASN A 103 -10.34 1.95 -0.11
C ASN A 103 -10.86 2.66 1.15
N ALA A 104 -10.52 3.93 1.40
CA ALA A 104 -10.92 4.63 2.63
C ALA A 104 -12.44 4.58 2.89
N GLN A 105 -13.27 4.77 1.86
CA GLN A 105 -14.73 4.72 1.98
C GLN A 105 -15.22 3.31 2.38
N GLN A 106 -14.78 2.28 1.64
CA GLN A 106 -15.12 0.89 1.96
C GLN A 106 -14.68 0.52 3.38
N SER A 107 -13.46 0.92 3.75
CA SER A 107 -12.89 0.68 5.07
C SER A 107 -13.73 1.37 6.17
N GLN A 108 -14.23 2.57 5.91
CA GLN A 108 -15.12 3.28 6.83
C GLN A 108 -16.48 2.63 7.00
N GLU A 109 -17.04 2.03 5.94
CA GLU A 109 -18.27 1.24 6.06
C GLU A 109 -18.04 -0.05 6.85
N LEU A 110 -16.91 -0.74 6.64
CA LEU A 110 -16.54 -1.92 7.44
C LEU A 110 -16.32 -1.58 8.92
N LEU A 111 -15.73 -0.42 9.23
CA LEU A 111 -15.54 0.06 10.60
C LEU A 111 -16.85 0.29 11.37
N LYS A 112 -17.97 0.48 10.68
CA LYS A 112 -19.31 0.63 11.29
C LYS A 112 -19.94 -0.72 11.63
N SER A 113 -19.55 -1.80 10.93
CA SER A 113 -20.13 -3.14 11.11
C SER A 113 -19.39 -4.00 12.13
N VAL A 114 -18.18 -3.59 12.54
CA VAL A 114 -17.40 -4.30 13.54
C VAL A 114 -17.98 -4.10 14.95
N ASP A 115 -18.19 -5.18 15.70
CA ASP A 115 -18.56 -5.09 17.11
C ASP A 115 -17.31 -4.79 17.94
N ARG A 116 -17.18 -3.53 18.36
CA ARG A 116 -16.03 -3.03 19.11
C ARG A 116 -15.93 -3.60 20.53
N GLN A 117 -17.01 -4.13 21.09
CA GLN A 117 -17.00 -4.68 22.45
C GLN A 117 -16.18 -5.97 22.53
N GLN A 118 -16.16 -6.76 21.46
CA GLN A 118 -15.44 -8.03 21.37
C GLN A 118 -13.94 -7.88 21.03
N LEU A 119 -13.49 -6.67 20.71
CA LEU A 119 -12.12 -6.40 20.30
C LEU A 119 -11.18 -6.27 21.51
N SER A 120 -9.96 -6.77 21.35
CA SER A 120 -8.85 -6.45 22.23
C SER A 120 -8.46 -4.96 22.14
N GLU A 121 -7.74 -4.46 23.13
CA GLU A 121 -7.24 -3.07 23.13
C GLU A 121 -6.36 -2.75 21.92
N ALA A 122 -5.50 -3.70 21.52
CA ALA A 122 -4.65 -3.56 20.35
C ALA A 122 -5.46 -3.43 19.05
N GLU A 123 -6.51 -4.24 18.89
CA GLU A 123 -7.41 -4.16 17.73
C GLU A 123 -8.18 -2.84 17.74
N ARG A 124 -8.73 -2.42 18.88
CA ARG A 124 -9.42 -1.12 19.00
C ARG A 124 -8.50 0.04 18.63
N SER A 125 -7.26 0.03 19.12
CA SER A 125 -6.27 1.06 18.82
C SER A 125 -5.93 1.11 17.34
N LEU A 126 -5.74 -0.04 16.70
CA LEU A 126 -5.53 -0.14 15.26
C LEU A 126 -6.73 0.40 14.48
N LEU A 127 -7.96 0.03 14.87
CA LEU A 127 -9.17 0.52 14.21
C LEU A 127 -9.35 2.02 14.37
N MET A 128 -9.00 2.60 15.53
CA MET A 128 -9.02 4.06 15.72
C MET A 128 -8.04 4.77 14.78
N LEU A 129 -6.82 4.22 14.63
CA LEU A 129 -5.83 4.75 13.70
C LEU A 129 -6.33 4.69 12.25
N ILE A 130 -6.91 3.56 11.85
CA ILE A 130 -7.48 3.37 10.50
C ILE A 130 -8.66 4.32 10.27
N ASP A 131 -9.58 4.46 11.23
CA ASP A 131 -10.73 5.39 11.12
C ASP A 131 -10.27 6.84 10.98
N ALA A 132 -9.33 7.29 11.81
CA ALA A 132 -8.77 8.63 11.73
C ALA A 132 -8.12 8.89 10.36
N THR A 133 -7.32 7.93 9.87
CA THR A 133 -6.66 8.02 8.56
C THR A 133 -7.69 8.09 7.43
N ASN A 134 -8.69 7.21 7.43
CA ASN A 134 -9.73 7.18 6.41
C ASN A 134 -10.53 8.48 6.37
N ARG A 135 -10.90 9.03 7.53
CA ARG A 135 -11.61 10.33 7.61
C ARG A 135 -10.79 11.45 7.01
N SER A 136 -9.49 11.50 7.33
CA SER A 136 -8.59 12.52 6.80
C SER A 136 -8.47 12.40 5.28
N LEU A 137 -8.30 11.19 4.74
CA LEU A 137 -8.20 10.95 3.31
C LEU A 137 -9.49 11.31 2.57
N ILE A 138 -10.65 10.88 3.07
CA ILE A 138 -11.95 11.20 2.47
C ILE A 138 -12.17 12.73 2.45
N HIS A 139 -11.79 13.41 3.53
CA HIS A 139 -11.86 14.87 3.58
C HIS A 139 -10.96 15.52 2.53
N ALA A 140 -9.69 15.13 2.47
CA ALA A 140 -8.73 15.67 1.50
C ALA A 140 -9.15 15.40 0.04
N GLN A 141 -9.70 14.22 -0.24
CA GLN A 141 -10.25 13.88 -1.55
C GLN A 141 -11.43 14.79 -1.92
N LYS A 142 -12.35 15.03 -0.98
CA LYS A 142 -13.49 15.94 -1.19
C LYS A 142 -13.04 17.37 -1.46
N GLU A 143 -12.02 17.86 -0.75
CA GLU A 143 -11.46 19.20 -0.98
C GLU A 143 -10.82 19.31 -2.36
N ARG A 144 -10.01 18.31 -2.75
CA ARG A 144 -9.43 18.22 -4.09
C ARG A 144 -10.51 18.24 -5.17
N ASP A 145 -11.57 17.47 -5.02
CA ASP A 145 -12.65 17.38 -6.01
C ASP A 145 -13.43 18.69 -6.11
N THR A 146 -13.66 19.35 -4.96
CA THR A 146 -14.27 20.68 -4.90
C THR A 146 -13.40 21.71 -5.62
N LEU A 147 -12.09 21.71 -5.39
CA LEU A 147 -11.15 22.61 -6.05
C LEU A 147 -11.08 22.35 -7.55
N SER A 148 -11.02 21.09 -7.97
CA SER A 148 -11.03 20.69 -9.39
C SER A 148 -12.30 21.17 -10.10
N SER A 149 -13.45 21.04 -9.46
CA SER A 149 -14.73 21.54 -9.99
C SER A 149 -14.71 23.07 -10.14
N LYS A 150 -14.26 23.80 -9.13
CA LYS A 150 -14.14 25.27 -9.19
C LYS A 150 -13.16 25.74 -10.27
N LEU A 151 -12.05 25.03 -10.45
CA LEU A 151 -11.08 25.33 -11.51
C LEU A 151 -11.70 25.13 -12.90
N ARG A 152 -12.43 24.03 -13.13
CA ARG A 152 -13.16 23.82 -14.38
C ARG A 152 -14.17 24.94 -14.64
N GLN A 153 -15.00 25.26 -13.65
CA GLN A 153 -15.97 26.35 -13.74
C GLN A 153 -15.30 27.70 -14.07
N THR A 154 -14.11 27.95 -13.52
CA THR A 154 -13.36 29.18 -13.79
C THR A 154 -12.82 29.19 -15.22
N ILE A 155 -12.28 28.06 -15.70
CA ILE A 155 -11.80 27.90 -17.08
C ILE A 155 -12.95 28.09 -18.07
N ASP A 156 -14.09 27.45 -17.83
CA ASP A 156 -15.28 27.57 -18.66
C ASP A 156 -15.76 29.02 -18.69
N GLY A 157 -15.79 29.70 -17.54
CA GLY A 157 -16.13 31.13 -17.46
C GLY A 157 -15.17 32.03 -18.22
N ILE A 158 -13.85 31.75 -18.19
CA ILE A 158 -12.85 32.50 -18.98
C ILE A 158 -13.06 32.25 -20.47
N SER A 159 -13.26 31.00 -20.87
CA SER A 159 -13.53 30.63 -22.27
C SER A 159 -14.79 31.33 -22.80
N ASP A 160 -15.85 31.40 -22.00
CA ASP A 160 -17.08 32.11 -22.38
C ASP A 160 -16.82 33.61 -22.58
N ILE A 161 -16.06 34.24 -21.68
CA ILE A 161 -15.65 35.65 -21.81
C ILE A 161 -14.83 35.86 -23.10
N GLU A 162 -13.86 35.00 -23.38
CA GLU A 162 -13.03 35.06 -24.60
C GLU A 162 -13.89 34.94 -25.86
N THR A 163 -14.88 34.03 -25.87
CA THR A 163 -15.79 33.90 -27.02
C THR A 163 -16.69 35.11 -27.20
N GLN A 164 -17.14 35.76 -26.12
CA GLN A 164 -17.93 36.99 -26.19
C GLN A 164 -17.09 38.15 -26.73
N ILE A 165 -15.87 38.34 -26.21
CA ILE A 165 -14.95 39.37 -26.71
C ILE A 165 -14.68 39.19 -28.21
N ASN A 166 -14.43 37.96 -28.67
CA ASN A 166 -14.18 37.68 -30.08
C ASN A 166 -15.41 37.90 -30.97
N LYS A 167 -16.62 37.67 -30.45
CA LYS A 167 -17.87 37.98 -31.16
C LYS A 167 -18.11 39.49 -31.25
N ASP A 168 -17.87 40.21 -30.17
CA ASP A 168 -18.06 41.67 -30.09
C ASP A 168 -16.99 42.43 -30.90
N ALA A 169 -15.79 41.86 -31.03
CA ALA A 169 -14.72 42.39 -31.86
C ALA A 169 -14.87 42.07 -33.36
N ALA A 170 -15.83 41.23 -33.76
CA ALA A 170 -16.08 40.92 -35.17
C ALA A 170 -16.68 42.15 -35.88
N PRO A 171 -16.06 42.65 -36.97
CA PRO A 171 -16.54 43.86 -37.63
C PRO A 171 -17.94 43.65 -38.22
N GLN A 172 -18.89 44.53 -37.86
CA GLN A 172 -20.18 44.60 -38.52
C GLN A 172 -19.96 44.82 -40.04
N PRO A 173 -20.63 44.06 -40.93
CA PRO A 173 -20.61 44.37 -42.35
C PRO A 173 -21.23 45.76 -42.53
N ARG A 174 -20.40 46.76 -42.81
CA ARG A 174 -20.87 48.10 -43.17
C ARG A 174 -21.78 47.93 -44.39
N GLY A 175 -23.04 48.32 -44.22
CA GLY A 175 -24.09 48.13 -45.20
C GLY A 175 -23.70 48.61 -46.60
N GLN A 176 -24.07 47.81 -47.60
CA GLN A 176 -24.21 48.29 -48.97
C GLN A 176 -25.49 49.13 -49.01
N GLN A 177 -25.33 50.44 -49.20
CA GLN A 177 -26.34 51.32 -49.78
C GLN A 177 -26.15 51.37 -51.29
#